data_AF-A0A7S4REF3-F1
#
_entry.id   AF-A0A7S4REF3-F1
#
_cell.length_a   1.000
_cell.length_b   1.000
_cell.length_c   1.000
_cell.angle_alpha   90.00
_cell.angle_beta   90.00
_cell.angle_gamma   90.00
#
_symmetry.space_group_name_H-M   'P 1'
#
loop_
_entity.id
_entity.type
_entity.pdbx_description
1 polymer ?
#
loop_
_entity_poly.entity_id
_entity_poly.type
_entity_poly.pdbx_seq_one_letter_code
_entity_poly.pdbx_strand_id
1 'polypeptide(L)'
;CSSLTSITISPSVTEIGHLPKIVSIADDAFEGCPLLEEAAEKNGVDVNDFVRKMFVQAQCPLHALCQQKNVSNNRIKDIILQHPQAIETKDYNQDLPLHIICANDNITFDMLKTLVHLNPDAL
;
A
#
# COMPACT_ATOMS: atom_id res chain seq x y z
N CYS A 1 -23.67 -7.57 9.73
CA CYS A 1 -23.91 -6.73 8.53
C CYS A 1 -24.36 -7.63 7.39
N SER A 2 -25.41 -7.24 6.67
CA SER A 2 -26.06 -8.03 5.62
C SER A 2 -25.07 -8.33 4.48
N SER A 3 -24.65 -9.58 4.36
CA SER A 3 -23.69 -10.06 3.37
C SER A 3 -24.18 -9.77 1.94
N LEU A 4 -23.38 -9.03 1.18
CA LEU A 4 -23.56 -8.80 -0.25
C LEU A 4 -23.14 -10.09 -0.99
N THR A 5 -24.08 -11.00 -1.24
CA THR A 5 -23.79 -12.34 -1.78
C THR A 5 -23.80 -12.42 -3.31
N SER A 6 -24.38 -11.44 -4.02
CA SER A 6 -24.19 -11.32 -5.47
C SER A 6 -24.54 -9.93 -5.99
N ILE A 7 -23.75 -9.41 -6.94
CA ILE A 7 -24.10 -8.24 -7.75
C ILE A 7 -24.36 -8.73 -9.17
N THR A 8 -25.62 -8.71 -9.59
CA THR A 8 -26.01 -8.99 -10.98
C THR A 8 -25.93 -7.69 -11.77
N ILE A 9 -24.91 -7.56 -12.62
CA ILE A 9 -24.75 -6.38 -13.49
C ILE A 9 -25.65 -6.56 -14.72
N SER A 10 -26.67 -5.71 -14.84
CA SER A 10 -27.51 -5.67 -16.05
C SER A 10 -26.67 -5.29 -17.28
N PRO A 11 -26.94 -5.87 -18.46
CA PRO A 11 -26.20 -5.56 -19.69
C PRO A 11 -26.36 -4.10 -20.18
N SER A 12 -27.21 -3.31 -19.52
CA SER A 12 -27.50 -1.90 -19.81
C SER A 12 -26.68 -0.91 -18.97
N VAL A 13 -25.81 -1.39 -18.06
CA VAL A 13 -24.96 -0.50 -17.25
C VAL A 13 -23.81 0.01 -18.12
N THR A 14 -23.96 1.22 -18.65
CA THR A 14 -22.92 1.90 -19.45
C THR A 14 -21.87 2.58 -18.58
N GLU A 15 -22.20 2.84 -17.31
CA GLU A 15 -21.35 3.59 -16.39
C GLU A 15 -21.47 3.00 -14.99
N ILE A 16 -20.34 2.62 -14.41
CA ILE A 16 -20.27 2.38 -12.97
C ILE A 16 -20.15 3.77 -12.36
N GLY A 17 -21.25 4.30 -11.80
CA GLY A 17 -21.24 5.61 -11.13
C GLY A 17 -20.10 5.71 -10.10
N HIS A 18 -19.76 6.93 -9.68
CA HIS A 18 -18.65 7.20 -8.74
C HIS A 18 -18.62 6.20 -7.58
N LEU A 19 -17.79 5.16 -7.73
CA LEU A 19 -17.51 4.20 -6.68
C LEU A 19 -16.84 4.99 -5.57
N PRO A 20 -17.29 4.87 -4.31
CA PRO A 20 -16.50 5.38 -3.20
C PRO A 20 -15.12 4.75 -3.32
N LYS A 21 -14.06 5.58 -3.28
CA LYS A 21 -12.70 5.05 -3.15
C LYS A 21 -12.71 4.16 -1.91
N ILE A 22 -12.46 2.87 -2.09
CA ILE A 22 -12.38 1.92 -0.98
C ILE A 22 -11.12 2.32 -0.20
N VAL A 23 -11.31 3.09 0.87
CA VAL A 23 -10.23 3.60 1.74
C VAL A 23 -9.92 2.63 2.88
N SER A 24 -10.76 1.64 3.12
CA SER A 24 -10.50 0.54 4.06
C SER A 24 -11.29 -0.70 3.66
N ILE A 25 -10.71 -1.85 3.97
CA ILE A 25 -11.37 -3.16 3.99
C ILE A 25 -11.45 -3.60 5.45
N ALA A 26 -12.54 -4.25 5.83
CA ALA A 26 -12.67 -4.81 7.18
C ALA A 26 -11.78 -6.06 7.33
N ASP A 27 -11.38 -6.37 8.56
CA ASP A 27 -10.46 -7.48 8.86
C ASP A 27 -11.06 -8.86 8.53
N ASP A 28 -12.39 -8.93 8.47
CA ASP A 28 -13.21 -10.09 8.12
C ASP A 28 -13.66 -10.08 6.65
N ALA A 29 -13.21 -9.12 5.83
CA ALA A 29 -13.71 -8.94 4.46
C ALA A 29 -13.53 -10.18 3.56
N PHE A 30 -12.65 -11.10 3.93
CA PHE A 30 -12.37 -12.35 3.21
C PHE A 30 -12.61 -13.61 4.06
N GLU A 31 -13.24 -13.49 5.23
CA GLU A 31 -13.59 -14.64 6.06
C GLU A 31 -14.54 -15.59 5.32
N GLY A 32 -14.23 -16.88 5.30
CA GLY A 32 -15.04 -17.90 4.62
C GLY A 32 -14.87 -17.93 3.10
N CYS A 33 -13.84 -17.30 2.54
CA CYS A 33 -13.55 -17.34 1.11
C CYS A 33 -12.75 -18.62 0.75
N PRO A 34 -13.35 -19.66 0.14
CA PRO A 34 -12.74 -20.99 0.06
C PRO A 34 -11.47 -21.01 -0.79
N LEU A 35 -11.44 -20.17 -1.84
CA LEU A 35 -10.27 -20.05 -2.73
C LEU A 35 -9.07 -19.41 -2.02
N LEU A 36 -9.32 -18.48 -1.10
CA LEU A 36 -8.27 -17.83 -0.33
C LEU A 36 -7.81 -18.72 0.83
N GLU A 37 -8.72 -19.44 1.48
CA GLU A 37 -8.39 -20.44 2.49
C GLU A 37 -7.54 -21.58 1.92
N GLU A 38 -7.92 -22.14 0.76
CA GLU A 38 -7.12 -23.16 0.08
C GLU A 38 -5.74 -22.64 -0.33
N ALA A 39 -5.67 -21.39 -0.82
CA ALA A 39 -4.40 -20.75 -1.14
C ALA A 39 -3.55 -20.46 0.11
N ALA A 40 -4.17 -20.10 1.24
CA ALA A 40 -3.51 -19.87 2.52
C ALA A 40 -2.88 -21.17 3.03
N GLU A 41 -3.66 -22.25 3.06
CA GLU A 41 -3.23 -23.58 3.49
C GLU A 41 -2.08 -24.11 2.63
N LYS A 42 -2.20 -24.00 1.31
CA LYS A 42 -1.19 -24.50 0.37
C LYS A 42 0.14 -23.75 0.48
N ASN A 43 0.11 -22.45 0.77
CA ASN A 43 1.31 -21.63 0.85
C ASN A 43 1.82 -21.44 2.29
N GLY A 44 1.06 -21.85 3.31
CA GLY A 44 1.37 -21.59 4.71
C GLY A 44 1.40 -20.09 5.05
N VAL A 45 0.61 -19.29 4.33
CA VAL A 45 0.59 -17.82 4.45
C VAL A 45 -0.72 -17.39 5.06
N ASP A 46 -0.69 -16.51 6.05
CA ASP A 46 -1.88 -15.80 6.51
C ASP A 46 -2.31 -14.82 5.40
N VAL A 47 -3.40 -15.15 4.71
CA VAL A 47 -3.91 -14.35 3.59
C VAL A 47 -4.46 -13.01 4.05
N ASN A 48 -5.05 -12.93 5.25
CA ASN A 48 -5.48 -11.65 5.80
C ASN A 48 -4.28 -10.74 6.06
N ASP A 49 -3.18 -11.31 6.57
CA ASP A 49 -1.92 -10.60 6.74
C ASP A 49 -1.32 -10.14 5.39
N PHE A 50 -1.33 -11.02 4.38
CA PHE A 50 -0.84 -10.68 3.04
C PHE A 50 -1.67 -9.57 2.37
N VAL A 51 -3.00 -9.66 2.45
CA VAL A 51 -3.89 -8.65 1.87
C VAL A 51 -3.79 -7.33 2.63
N ARG A 52 -3.65 -7.35 3.97
CA ARG A 52 -3.33 -6.15 4.77
C ARG A 52 -2.01 -5.52 4.33
N LYS A 53 -0.93 -6.30 4.19
CA LYS A 53 0.37 -5.80 3.71
C LYS A 53 0.25 -5.12 2.36
N MET A 54 -0.44 -5.76 1.42
CA MET A 54 -0.65 -5.21 0.08
C MET A 54 -1.46 -3.92 0.13
N PHE A 55 -2.50 -3.85 0.97
CA PHE A 55 -3.34 -2.67 1.09
C PHE A 55 -2.61 -1.50 1.76
N VAL A 56 -1.89 -1.73 2.87
CA VAL A 56 -1.12 -0.70 3.58
C VAL A 56 -0.01 -0.14 2.68
N GLN A 57 0.71 -1.01 1.94
CA GLN A 57 1.70 -0.56 0.95
C GLN A 57 1.05 0.21 -0.21
N ALA A 58 -0.13 -0.20 -0.68
CA ALA A 58 -0.87 0.53 -1.70
C ALA A 58 -1.38 1.90 -1.21
N GLN A 59 -1.58 2.05 0.10
CA GLN A 59 -2.03 3.30 0.71
C GLN A 59 -0.92 4.31 0.99
N CYS A 60 0.33 3.87 1.11
CA CYS A 60 1.44 4.79 1.23
C CYS A 60 2.21 4.93 -0.10
N PRO A 61 1.91 5.95 -0.90
CA PRO A 61 2.53 6.13 -2.21
C PRO A 61 4.05 6.34 -2.11
N LEU A 62 4.54 6.83 -0.96
CA LEU A 62 5.97 7.01 -0.74
C LEU A 62 6.70 5.68 -0.53
N HIS A 63 6.12 4.73 0.23
CA HIS A 63 6.68 3.38 0.34
C HIS A 63 6.73 2.67 -1.01
N ALA A 64 5.63 2.73 -1.78
CA ALA A 64 5.58 2.16 -3.12
C ALA A 64 6.65 2.75 -4.04
N LEU A 65 6.84 4.08 -4.01
CA LEU A 65 7.89 4.76 -4.79
C LEU A 65 9.30 4.30 -4.38
N CYS A 66 9.56 4.14 -3.07
CA CYS A 66 10.87 3.72 -2.55
C CYS A 66 11.28 2.31 -3.00
N GLN A 67 10.34 1.46 -3.39
CA GLN A 67 10.62 0.13 -3.94
C GLN A 67 10.80 0.13 -5.48
N GLN A 68 10.49 1.23 -6.17
CA GLN A 68 10.60 1.27 -7.63
C GLN A 68 12.07 1.38 -8.07
N LYS A 69 12.40 0.72 -9.19
CA LYS A 69 13.73 0.84 -9.82
C LYS A 69 14.01 2.24 -10.37
N ASN A 70 12.97 2.98 -10.73
CA ASN A 70 13.04 4.35 -11.26
C ASN A 70 12.72 5.41 -10.19
N VAL A 71 13.06 5.12 -8.93
CA VAL A 71 12.97 6.11 -7.86
C VAL A 71 13.81 7.32 -8.22
N SER A 72 13.26 8.52 -8.02
CA SER A 72 13.95 9.78 -8.29
C SER A 72 13.63 10.80 -7.23
N ASN A 73 14.59 11.69 -6.99
CA ASN A 73 14.47 12.68 -5.92
C ASN A 73 13.30 13.66 -6.16
N ASN A 74 13.01 13.96 -7.43
CA ASN A 74 11.87 14.79 -7.80
C ASN A 74 10.55 14.09 -7.45
N ARG A 75 10.42 12.80 -7.78
CA ARG A 75 9.19 12.03 -7.47
C ARG A 75 8.98 11.88 -5.96
N ILE A 76 10.06 11.72 -5.18
CA ILE A 76 10.00 11.70 -3.71
C ILE A 76 9.40 13.03 -3.20
N LYS A 77 9.93 14.16 -3.68
CA LYS A 77 9.43 15.49 -3.30
C LYS A 77 7.98 15.71 -3.74
N ASP A 78 7.61 15.30 -4.95
CA ASP A 78 6.25 15.44 -5.47
C ASP A 78 5.23 14.68 -4.62
N ILE A 79 5.56 13.45 -4.19
CA ILE A 79 4.68 12.67 -3.32
C ILE A 79 4.58 13.31 -1.93
N ILE A 80 5.68 13.77 -1.36
CA ILE A 80 5.68 14.42 -0.03
C ILE A 80 4.90 15.74 -0.06
N LEU A 81 4.96 16.49 -1.16
CA LEU A 81 4.15 17.70 -1.34
C LEU A 81 2.65 17.41 -1.36
N GLN A 82 2.25 16.29 -1.97
CA GLN A 82 0.83 15.88 -2.04
C GLN A 82 0.37 15.17 -0.75
N HIS A 83 1.27 14.45 -0.09
CA HIS A 83 0.99 13.61 1.07
C HIS A 83 2.13 13.73 2.11
N PRO A 84 2.19 14.84 2.87
CA PRO A 84 3.29 15.07 3.81
C PRO A 84 3.36 14.03 4.93
N GLN A 85 2.21 13.46 5.35
CA GLN A 85 2.20 12.40 6.37
C GLN A 85 2.87 11.10 5.91
N ALA A 86 3.06 10.91 4.60
CA ALA A 86 3.64 9.69 4.06
C ALA A 86 5.09 9.46 4.54
N ILE A 87 5.81 10.52 4.94
CA ILE A 87 7.19 10.41 5.42
C ILE A 87 7.32 9.85 6.84
N GLU A 88 6.27 9.99 7.66
CA GLU A 88 6.17 9.48 9.02
C GLU A 88 5.36 8.19 9.09
N THR A 89 4.69 7.82 8.00
CA THR A 89 3.88 6.62 7.93
C THR A 89 4.80 5.40 7.96
N LYS A 90 4.58 4.54 8.96
CA LYS A 90 5.24 3.25 9.04
C LYS A 90 4.47 2.22 8.23
N ASP A 91 5.19 1.32 7.57
CA ASP A 91 4.55 0.16 6.92
C ASP A 91 4.18 -0.91 7.96
N TYR A 92 3.72 -2.07 7.49
CA TYR A 92 3.38 -3.20 8.35
C TYR A 92 4.55 -3.69 9.21
N ASN A 93 5.78 -3.64 8.69
CA ASN A 93 6.99 -4.04 9.43
C ASN A 93 7.47 -2.97 10.41
N GLN A 94 6.70 -1.89 10.57
CA GLN A 94 7.09 -0.67 11.27
C GLN A 94 8.21 0.12 10.60
N ASP A 95 8.45 -0.13 9.31
CA ASP A 95 9.49 0.52 8.52
C ASP A 95 9.00 1.86 7.94
N LEU A 96 9.75 2.92 8.25
CA LEU A 96 9.61 4.21 7.57
C LEU A 96 10.08 4.12 6.11
N PRO A 97 9.64 5.04 5.23
CA PRO A 97 10.11 5.10 3.84
C PRO A 97 11.64 5.17 3.71
N LEU A 98 12.31 5.76 4.71
CA LEU A 98 13.76 5.79 4.81
C LEU A 98 14.39 4.39 4.91
N HIS A 99 13.79 3.48 5.69
CA HIS A 99 14.28 2.09 5.78
C HIS A 99 14.07 1.35 4.47
N ILE A 100 12.91 1.54 3.83
CA ILE A 100 12.58 0.88 2.57
C ILE A 100 13.50 1.34 1.44
N ILE A 101 13.77 2.64 1.32
CA ILE A 101 14.64 3.15 0.26
C ILE A 101 16.06 2.64 0.43
N CYS A 102 16.56 2.48 1.66
CA CYS A 102 17.89 1.94 1.95
C CYS A 102 18.07 0.50 1.43
N ALA A 103 16.97 -0.26 1.33
CA ALA A 103 16.98 -1.60 0.74
C ALA A 103 16.89 -1.60 -0.80
N ASN A 104 16.80 -0.43 -1.45
CA ASN A 104 16.73 -0.31 -2.91
C ASN A 104 18.13 -0.15 -3.53
N ASP A 105 18.45 -1.02 -4.49
CA ASP A 105 19.74 -1.01 -5.21
C ASP A 105 20.02 0.29 -6.00
N ASN A 106 18.97 1.05 -6.34
CA ASN A 106 19.08 2.28 -7.15
C ASN A 106 19.12 3.55 -6.28
N ILE A 107 19.28 3.41 -4.96
CA ILE A 107 19.33 4.55 -4.07
C ILE A 107 20.56 5.43 -4.35
N THR A 108 20.36 6.74 -4.31
CA THR A 108 21.45 7.71 -4.35
C THR A 108 21.55 8.47 -3.03
N PHE A 109 22.76 8.96 -2.74
CA PHE A 109 23.00 9.73 -1.52
C PHE A 109 22.15 11.00 -1.44
N ASP A 110 21.81 11.62 -2.58
CA ASP A 110 20.92 12.79 -2.61
C ASP A 110 19.48 12.45 -2.22
N MET A 111 19.00 11.24 -2.52
CA MET A 111 17.67 10.78 -2.10
C MET A 111 17.63 10.56 -0.59
N LEU A 112 18.66 9.93 -0.03
CA LEU A 112 18.81 9.78 1.42
C LEU A 112 18.86 11.13 2.12
N LYS A 113 19.70 12.05 1.65
CA LYS A 113 19.77 13.42 2.19
C LYS A 113 18.42 14.12 2.15
N THR A 114 17.68 13.96 1.06
CA THR A 114 16.37 14.59 0.92
C THR A 114 15.38 14.03 1.94
N LEU A 115 15.31 12.70 2.10
CA LEU A 115 14.41 12.07 3.07
C LEU A 115 14.79 12.41 4.52
N VAL A 116 16.08 12.38 4.88
CA VAL A 116 16.55 12.76 6.22
C VAL A 116 16.31 14.24 6.52
N HIS A 117 16.47 15.12 5.52
CA HIS A 117 16.19 16.54 5.70
C HIS A 117 14.70 16.83 5.86
N LEU A 118 13.84 16.01 5.26
CA LEU A 118 12.39 16.13 5.34
C LEU A 118 11.81 15.46 6.60
N ASN A 119 12.49 14.46 7.16
CA ASN A 119 12.13 13.85 8.44
C ASN A 119 13.39 13.48 9.25
N PRO A 120 13.90 14.41 10.09
CA PRO A 120 15.08 14.18 10.91
C PRO A 120 14.87 13.12 11.99
N ASP A 121 13.63 12.92 12.43
CA ASP A 121 13.24 11.98 13.48
C ASP A 121 13.11 10.53 12.96
N ALA A 122 13.35 10.31 11.66
CA ALA A 122 13.34 9.00 11.03
C ALA A 122 14.63 8.18 11.26
N LEU A 123 15.64 8.75 11.93
CA LEU A 123 16.96 8.16 12.20
C LEU A 123 17.00 7.33 13.49
#